data_AF-A0A955T5H1-F1
#
_entry.id   AF-A0A955T5H1-F1
#
_cell.length_a   1.000
_cell.length_b   1.000
_cell.length_c   1.000
_cell.angle_alpha   90.00
_cell.angle_beta   90.00
_cell.angle_gamma   90.00
#
_symmetry.space_group_name_H-M   'P 1'
#
loop_
_entity.id
_entity.type
_entity.pdbx_description
1 polymer ?
#
loop_
_entity_poly.entity_id
_entity_poly.type
_entity_poly.pdbx_seq_one_letter_code
_entity_poly.pdbx_strand_id
1 'polypeptide(L)'
;NNSLLHVVRIKESFKLHPSTIRLKGWKEAALPFNPDMVLALDEAYCWSTHQLVRWASNRGIPSIYLSCQNIDRPLPPPFKWIESRVLQGVTGGWFLNGEAEERARRRGFKGEGKVIPLPVNPKDFPL
;
A
#
# COMPACT_ATOMS: atom_id res chain seq x y z
N ASN A 1 -6.85 25.26 12.98
CA ASN A 1 -5.56 25.02 12.29
C ASN A 1 -5.81 24.13 11.09
N ASN A 2 -5.65 24.69 9.89
CA ASN A 2 -6.01 24.12 8.58
C ASN A 2 -5.34 22.77 8.31
N SER A 3 -6.05 21.67 8.53
CA SER A 3 -5.76 20.39 7.89
C SER A 3 -6.31 20.44 6.46
N LEU A 4 -5.42 20.73 5.50
CA LEU A 4 -5.64 20.57 4.07
C LEU A 4 -6.11 19.13 3.80
N LEU A 5 -7.42 18.97 3.64
CA LEU A 5 -8.04 17.73 3.21
C LEU A 5 -7.80 17.65 1.69
N HIS A 6 -6.73 16.97 1.30
CA HIS A 6 -6.48 16.66 -0.11
C HIS A 6 -7.50 15.63 -0.56
N VAL A 7 -8.69 16.09 -0.98
CA VAL A 7 -9.67 15.28 -1.68
C VAL A 7 -9.08 14.95 -3.05
N VAL A 8 -8.41 13.80 -3.16
CA VAL A 8 -8.00 13.26 -4.45
C VAL A 8 -9.26 12.76 -5.14
N ARG A 9 -9.69 13.46 -6.18
CA ARG A 9 -10.76 12.99 -7.05
C ARG A 9 -10.23 11.80 -7.85
N ILE A 10 -10.57 10.59 -7.40
CA ILE A 10 -10.31 9.37 -8.16
C ILE A 10 -11.20 9.45 -9.40
N LYS A 11 -10.61 9.75 -10.56
CA LYS A 11 -11.35 9.82 -11.82
C LYS A 11 -11.95 8.46 -12.17
N GLU A 12 -11.17 7.39 -11.95
CA GLU A 12 -11.57 5.99 -12.13
C GLU A 12 -10.81 5.11 -11.13
N SER A 13 -11.49 4.15 -10.50
CA SER A 13 -10.86 3.17 -9.60
C SER A 13 -11.01 1.77 -10.18
N PHE A 14 -9.90 1.09 -10.43
CA PHE A 14 -9.90 -0.32 -10.83
C PHE A 14 -9.29 -1.19 -9.72
N LYS A 15 -10.00 -2.22 -9.31
CA LYS A 15 -9.54 -3.18 -8.29
C LYS A 15 -9.01 -4.43 -8.98
N LEU A 16 -7.72 -4.68 -8.85
CA LEU A 16 -7.12 -5.96 -9.20
C LEU A 16 -7.16 -6.88 -7.98
N HIS A 17 -7.81 -8.04 -8.11
CA HIS A 17 -7.82 -9.04 -7.04
C HIS A 17 -6.44 -9.71 -6.90
N PRO A 18 -5.96 -10.05 -5.69
CA PRO A 18 -4.63 -10.64 -5.49
C PRO A 18 -4.36 -11.93 -6.31
N SER A 19 -5.41 -12.68 -6.65
CA SER A 19 -5.28 -13.87 -7.51
C SER A 19 -5.03 -13.57 -8.98
N THR A 20 -5.41 -12.39 -9.50
CA THR A 20 -5.09 -11.99 -10.89
C THR A 20 -3.65 -11.52 -11.02
N ILE A 21 -3.01 -11.11 -9.91
CA ILE A 21 -1.62 -10.65 -9.88
C ILE A 21 -0.59 -11.80 -10.09
N ARG A 22 -1.03 -13.07 -9.97
CA ARG A 22 -0.21 -14.25 -10.28
C ARG A 22 -0.09 -14.57 -11.78
N LEU A 23 -0.95 -14.03 -12.63
CA LEU A 23 -0.97 -14.31 -14.07
C LEU A 23 -0.46 -13.10 -14.86
N LYS A 24 0.25 -13.31 -15.98
CA LYS A 24 0.78 -12.22 -16.82
C LYS A 24 -0.25 -11.10 -17.07
N GLY A 25 -1.51 -11.51 -17.31
CA GLY A 25 -2.68 -10.70 -17.72
C GLY A 25 -3.03 -9.46 -16.91
N TRP A 26 -2.62 -9.34 -15.63
CA TRP A 26 -3.01 -8.16 -14.85
C TRP A 26 -2.31 -6.89 -15.35
N LYS A 27 -1.10 -7.01 -15.90
CA LYS A 27 -0.38 -5.85 -16.44
C LYS A 27 -1.07 -5.37 -17.69
N GLU A 28 -1.44 -6.27 -18.60
CA GLU A 28 -2.20 -5.96 -19.81
C GLU A 28 -3.56 -5.36 -19.45
N ALA A 29 -4.22 -5.86 -18.40
CA ALA A 29 -5.44 -5.26 -17.87
C ALA A 29 -5.20 -3.87 -17.27
N ALA A 30 -4.03 -3.61 -16.67
CA ALA A 30 -3.69 -2.31 -16.07
C ALA A 30 -3.24 -1.26 -17.11
N LEU A 31 -2.67 -1.67 -18.25
CA LEU A 31 -2.11 -0.77 -19.26
C LEU A 31 -3.09 0.30 -19.79
N PRO A 32 -4.38 -0.02 -20.08
CA PRO A 32 -5.32 0.96 -20.59
C PRO A 32 -5.63 2.12 -19.63
N PHE A 33 -5.48 1.90 -18.32
CA PHE A 33 -5.94 2.85 -17.30
C PHE A 33 -5.00 4.05 -17.09
N ASN A 34 -3.73 3.96 -17.53
CA ASN A 34 -2.71 5.00 -17.38
C ASN A 34 -2.84 5.81 -16.05
N PRO A 35 -2.71 5.16 -14.88
CA PRO A 35 -3.11 5.78 -13.62
C PRO A 35 -2.11 6.87 -13.18
N ASP A 36 -2.65 7.96 -12.60
CA ASP A 36 -1.84 9.02 -11.98
C ASP A 36 -1.16 8.55 -10.68
N MET A 37 -1.73 7.53 -10.01
CA MET A 37 -1.21 6.97 -8.77
C MET A 37 -1.72 5.54 -8.57
N VAL A 38 -0.95 4.75 -7.82
CA VAL A 38 -1.26 3.36 -7.50
C VAL A 38 -1.43 3.19 -5.99
N LEU A 39 -2.53 2.54 -5.57
CA LEU A 39 -2.76 2.13 -4.19
C LEU A 39 -2.71 0.61 -4.07
N ALA A 40 -1.72 0.10 -3.33
CA ALA A 40 -1.65 -1.30 -2.94
C ALA A 40 -2.40 -1.51 -1.62
N LEU A 41 -3.42 -2.37 -1.63
CA LEU A 41 -4.22 -2.66 -0.42
C LEU A 41 -3.68 -3.84 0.41
N ASP A 42 -2.77 -4.62 -0.16
CA ASP A 42 -2.06 -5.69 0.55
C ASP A 42 -0.82 -5.15 1.28
N GLU A 43 -0.38 -5.87 2.31
CA GLU A 43 0.79 -5.52 3.11
C GLU A 43 2.11 -5.48 2.31
N ALA A 44 3.11 -4.78 2.84
CA ALA A 44 4.40 -4.62 2.17
C ALA A 44 5.15 -5.93 1.92
N TYR A 45 4.93 -6.96 2.74
CA TYR A 45 5.53 -8.28 2.57
C TYR A 45 4.82 -9.15 1.52
N CYS A 46 3.66 -8.72 1.02
CA CYS A 46 2.91 -9.46 0.01
C CYS A 46 3.55 -9.33 -1.37
N TRP A 47 3.59 -10.46 -2.09
CA TRP A 47 4.13 -10.48 -3.45
C TRP A 47 3.32 -9.59 -4.42
N SER A 48 2.01 -9.49 -4.22
CA SER A 48 1.11 -8.63 -4.98
C SER A 48 1.51 -7.16 -4.87
N THR A 49 1.73 -6.67 -3.66
CA THR A 49 2.21 -5.30 -3.39
C THR A 49 3.54 -5.05 -4.06
N HIS A 50 4.48 -5.99 -3.96
CA HIS A 50 5.77 -5.87 -4.64
C HIS A 50 5.64 -5.74 -6.15
N GLN A 51 4.84 -6.60 -6.79
CA GLN A 51 4.63 -6.57 -8.23
C GLN A 51 4.01 -5.25 -8.69
N LEU A 52 3.05 -4.73 -7.92
CA LEU A 52 2.35 -3.49 -8.22
C LEU A 52 3.26 -2.26 -8.05
N VAL A 53 3.97 -2.16 -6.93
CA VAL A 53 4.94 -1.08 -6.66
C VAL A 53 6.08 -1.10 -7.69
N ARG A 54 6.60 -2.28 -8.03
CA ARG A 54 7.63 -2.42 -9.07
C ARG A 54 7.12 -1.98 -10.44
N TRP A 55 5.89 -2.35 -10.80
CA TRP A 55 5.27 -1.95 -12.07
C TRP A 55 5.08 -0.43 -12.16
N ALA A 56 4.61 0.19 -11.07
CA ALA A 56 4.42 1.64 -10.95
C ALA A 56 5.76 2.39 -11.01
N SER A 57 6.76 1.94 -10.24
CA SER A 57 8.11 2.53 -10.21
C SER A 57 8.77 2.49 -11.59
N ASN A 58 8.67 1.37 -12.31
CA ASN A 58 9.19 1.24 -13.68
C ASN A 58 8.53 2.19 -14.70
N ARG A 59 7.42 2.84 -14.32
CA ARG A 59 6.66 3.79 -15.15
C ARG A 59 6.71 5.23 -14.60
N GLY A 60 7.42 5.46 -13.50
CA GLY A 60 7.43 6.75 -12.82
C GLY A 60 6.09 7.12 -12.16
N ILE A 61 5.20 6.15 -11.94
CA ILE A 61 3.90 6.37 -11.31
C ILE A 61 4.08 6.28 -9.79
N PRO A 62 3.66 7.29 -9.00
CA PRO A 62 3.75 7.25 -7.55
C PRO A 62 2.87 6.13 -6.98
N SER A 63 3.31 5.54 -5.87
CA SER A 63 2.57 4.46 -5.21
C SER A 63 2.46 4.64 -3.70
N ILE A 64 1.33 4.23 -3.16
CA ILE A 64 1.02 4.16 -1.73
C ILE A 64 0.68 2.72 -1.41
N TYR A 65 1.01 2.25 -0.21
CA TYR A 65 0.55 0.96 0.30
C TYR A 65 -0.23 1.13 1.61
N LEU A 66 -1.13 0.19 1.87
CA LEU A 66 -1.87 0.10 3.13
C LEU A 66 -1.14 -0.83 4.10
N SER A 67 -1.15 -0.50 5.39
CA SER A 67 -0.67 -1.39 6.44
C SER A 67 -1.52 -1.35 7.71
N CYS A 68 -1.87 -2.55 8.18
CA CYS A 68 -2.44 -2.81 9.50
C CYS A 68 -1.41 -3.44 10.46
N GLN A 69 -0.19 -3.69 9.99
CA GLN A 69 0.83 -4.43 10.73
C GLN A 69 1.49 -3.59 11.84
N ASN A 70 0.92 -3.65 13.05
CA ASN A 70 1.47 -3.04 14.25
C ASN A 70 2.46 -3.95 15.02
N ILE A 71 2.41 -5.27 14.83
CA ILE A 71 3.30 -6.22 15.50
C ILE A 71 4.63 -6.35 14.75
N ASP A 72 5.73 -6.08 15.45
CA ASP A 72 7.08 -6.16 14.86
C ASP A 72 7.66 -7.58 14.87
N ARG A 73 7.04 -8.49 14.12
CA ARG A 73 7.51 -9.88 13.98
C ARG A 73 8.60 -9.98 12.89
N PRO A 74 9.73 -10.68 13.15
CA PRO A 74 10.68 -11.01 12.11
C PRO A 74 10.04 -11.83 10.99
N LEU A 75 10.22 -11.39 9.74
CA LEU A 75 9.79 -12.13 8.56
C LEU A 75 10.95 -12.97 8.02
N PRO A 76 10.73 -14.24 7.63
CA PRO A 76 11.74 -15.02 6.94
C PRO A 76 11.92 -14.52 5.50
N PRO A 77 13.06 -14.77 4.85
CA PRO A 77 13.17 -14.68 3.39
C PRO A 77 12.13 -15.57 2.68
N PRO A 78 11.57 -15.15 1.53
CA PRO A 78 11.83 -13.89 0.83
C PRO A 78 11.00 -12.70 1.34
N PHE A 79 10.07 -12.91 2.28
CA PHE A 79 9.10 -11.90 2.72
C PHE A 79 9.77 -10.64 3.30
N LYS A 80 10.85 -10.79 4.08
CA LYS A 80 11.65 -9.64 4.56
C LYS A 80 12.28 -8.84 3.41
N TRP A 81 12.72 -9.52 2.35
CA TRP A 81 13.31 -8.84 1.19
C TRP A 81 12.24 -8.10 0.39
N ILE A 82 11.09 -8.74 0.20
CA ILE A 82 9.92 -8.17 -0.46
C ILE A 82 9.48 -6.90 0.28
N GLU A 83 9.28 -7.01 1.58
CA GLU A 83 8.95 -5.89 2.45
C GLU A 83 9.95 -4.74 2.30
N SER A 84 11.25 -5.03 2.43
CA SER A 84 12.28 -4.01 2.30
C SER A 84 12.23 -3.29 0.95
N ARG A 85 12.00 -4.02 -0.15
CA ARG A 85 11.87 -3.45 -1.49
C ARG A 85 10.63 -2.59 -1.65
N VAL A 86 9.50 -3.00 -1.07
CA VAL A 86 8.27 -2.20 -1.09
C VAL A 86 8.47 -0.92 -0.29
N LEU A 87 8.93 -1.01 0.96
CA LEU A 87 9.11 0.16 1.84
C LEU A 87 10.08 1.21 1.28
N GLN A 88 11.06 0.79 0.48
CA GLN A 88 11.99 1.67 -0.21
C GLN A 88 11.44 2.24 -1.54
N GLY A 89 10.46 1.58 -2.15
CA GLY A 89 9.94 1.93 -3.48
C GLY A 89 8.64 2.73 -3.49
N VAL A 90 7.89 2.73 -2.38
CA VAL A 90 6.65 3.50 -2.26
C VAL A 90 6.91 4.99 -1.97
N THR A 91 6.04 5.85 -2.50
CA THR A 91 6.04 7.30 -2.23
C THR A 91 5.38 7.61 -0.89
N GLY A 92 4.41 6.79 -0.47
CA GLY A 92 3.72 6.97 0.81
C GLY A 92 3.11 5.70 1.39
N GLY A 93 2.52 5.85 2.58
CA GLY A 93 1.88 4.77 3.32
C GLY A 93 0.58 5.24 3.98
N TRP A 94 -0.47 4.43 3.83
CA TRP A 94 -1.72 4.52 4.56
C TRP A 94 -1.68 3.52 5.72
N PHE A 95 -1.57 4.04 6.94
CA PHE A 95 -1.50 3.24 8.16
C PHE A 95 -2.82 3.26 8.91
N LEU A 96 -3.26 2.13 9.44
CA LEU A 96 -4.52 2.07 10.19
C LEU A 96 -4.41 2.61 11.63
N ASN A 97 -3.18 2.67 12.16
CA ASN A 97 -2.86 3.25 13.46
C ASN A 97 -1.40 3.75 13.48
N GLY A 98 -1.03 4.48 14.55
CA GLY A 98 0.33 5.01 14.70
C GLY A 98 1.40 3.92 14.87
N GLU A 99 1.06 2.80 15.51
CA GLU A 99 1.98 1.68 15.72
C GLU A 99 2.43 1.03 14.40
N ALA A 100 1.51 0.91 13.43
CA ALA A 100 1.80 0.39 12.09
C ALA A 100 2.73 1.33 11.32
N GLU A 101 2.52 2.66 11.42
CA GLU A 101 3.44 3.64 10.83
C GLU A 101 4.84 3.52 11.46
N GLU A 102 4.91 3.51 12.79
CA GLU A 102 6.19 3.41 13.50
C GLU A 102 6.94 2.12 13.16
N ARG A 103 6.22 0.98 13.09
CA ARG A 103 6.78 -0.30 12.66
C ARG A 103 7.35 -0.20 11.24
N ALA A 104 6.63 0.41 10.30
CA ALA A 104 7.12 0.60 8.94
C ALA A 104 8.38 1.49 8.89
N ARG A 105 8.40 2.59 9.66
CA ARG A 105 9.58 3.48 9.78
C ARG A 105 10.80 2.71 10.29
N ARG A 106 10.65 1.92 11.36
CA ARG A 106 11.72 1.05 11.89
C ARG A 106 12.23 0.04 10.87
N ARG A 107 11.38 -0.38 9.92
CA ARG A 107 11.72 -1.31 8.83
C ARG A 107 12.25 -0.63 7.56
N GLY A 108 12.45 0.69 7.60
CA GLY A 108 13.10 1.45 6.54
C GLY A 108 12.17 2.19 5.60
N PHE A 109 10.88 2.34 5.94
CA PHE A 109 9.96 3.20 5.20
C PHE A 109 10.39 4.68 5.28
N LYS A 110 10.53 5.32 4.11
CA LYS A 110 10.98 6.72 3.99
C LYS A 110 9.94 7.66 3.36
N GLY A 111 8.83 7.13 2.84
CA GLY A 111 7.79 7.91 2.19
C GLY A 111 6.96 8.78 3.16
N GLU A 112 5.97 9.50 2.63
CA GLU A 112 4.99 10.21 3.45
C GLU A 112 4.00 9.23 4.09
N GLY A 113 3.88 9.25 5.42
CA GLY A 113 2.93 8.41 6.14
C GLY A 113 1.69 9.18 6.55
N LYS A 114 0.52 8.55 6.43
CA LYS A 114 -0.74 9.06 7.01
C LYS A 114 -1.44 7.95 7.77
N VAL A 115 -1.78 8.24 9.03
CA VAL A 115 -2.66 7.39 9.82
C VAL A 115 -4.10 7.73 9.50
N ILE A 116 -4.80 6.80 8.85
CA ILE A 116 -6.22 6.92 8.51
C ILE A 116 -6.89 5.61 8.96
N PRO A 117 -7.69 5.64 10.05
CA PRO A 117 -8.33 4.43 10.55
C PRO A 117 -9.39 3.90 9.58
N LEU A 118 -9.78 2.63 9.75
CA LEU A 118 -10.91 2.07 9.00
C LEU A 118 -12.19 2.84 9.32
N PRO A 119 -13.10 3.00 8.34
CA PRO A 119 -14.37 3.71 8.51
C PRO A 119 -15.41 2.81 9.22
N VAL A 120 -14.99 2.13 10.29
CA VAL A 120 -15.87 1.32 11.14
C VAL A 120 -15.91 1.95 12.51
N ASN A 121 -17.11 2.22 13.01
CA ASN A 121 -17.31 2.55 14.41
C ASN A 121 -17.44 1.22 15.17
N PRO A 122 -16.52 0.88 16.09
CA PRO A 122 -16.58 -0.38 16.82
C PRO A 122 -17.89 -0.59 17.59
N LYS A 123 -18.59 0.51 17.95
CA LYS A 123 -19.88 0.44 18.63
C LYS A 123 -21.00 -0.17 17.78
N ASP A 124 -20.86 -0.12 16.46
CA ASP A 124 -21.85 -0.69 15.54
C ASP A 124 -21.70 -2.22 15.42
N PHE A 125 -20.58 -2.78 15.91
CA PHE A 125 -20.25 -4.20 15.86
C PHE A 125 -19.70 -4.69 17.22
N PRO A 126 -20.54 -4.76 18.27
CA PRO A 126 -20.13 -5.29 19.57
C PRO A 126 -19.73 -6.76 19.46
N LEU A 127 -18.60 -7.12 20.09
CA LEU A 127 -18.08 -8.49 20.20
C LEU A 127 -18.77 -9.27 21.32
#